data_AF-A0A0Q9DK06-F1
#
_entry.id   AF-A0A0Q9DK06-F1
#
_cell.length_a   1.000
_cell.length_b   1.000
_cell.length_c   1.000
_cell.angle_alpha   90.00
_cell.angle_beta   90.00
_cell.angle_gamma   90.00
#
_symmetry.space_group_name_H-M   'P 1'
#
loop_
_entity.id
_entity.type
_entity.pdbx_description
1 polymer ?
#
loop_
_entity_poly.entity_id
_entity_poly.type
_entity_poly.pdbx_seq_one_letter_code
_entity_poly.pdbx_strand_id
1 'polypeptide(L)'
;MTHLQRRHVLLAASAVPLGVHAHHGWSSFDPERPIYLEGKVLKVRWQNPHAELELEIPAELKLPVDLAQRVVPAQTSPVDGKALLAKAVLPNRKDRRWEVELAPLTRMQAWQVQEIKTGAVVSVVGFTLREEKGDAVLRAEYLFVDGKTYGLRSSPA
;
A
#
# COMPACT_ATOMS: atom_id res chain seq x y z
N MET A 1 -9.40 -68.07 -15.46
CA MET A 1 -9.22 -67.24 -16.68
C MET A 1 -10.51 -66.44 -16.81
N THR A 2 -10.59 -65.12 -16.65
CA THR A 2 -9.68 -64.02 -16.95
C THR A 2 -9.96 -62.83 -16.01
N HIS A 3 -8.90 -62.16 -15.57
CA HIS A 3 -8.95 -60.84 -14.93
C HIS A 3 -9.45 -59.79 -15.92
N LEU A 4 -10.24 -58.81 -15.46
CA LEU A 4 -10.39 -57.54 -16.17
C LEU A 4 -10.14 -56.38 -15.22
N GLN A 5 -8.91 -55.88 -15.24
CA GLN A 5 -8.55 -54.58 -14.66
C GLN A 5 -9.31 -53.47 -15.40
N ARG A 6 -9.96 -52.56 -14.65
CA ARG A 6 -10.44 -51.29 -15.19
C ARG A 6 -9.72 -50.12 -14.51
N ARG A 7 -8.64 -49.75 -15.18
CA ARG A 7 -8.06 -48.41 -15.41
C ARG A 7 -8.52 -47.28 -14.47
N HIS A 8 -7.55 -46.82 -13.70
CA HIS A 8 -7.52 -45.53 -13.01
C HIS A 8 -7.76 -44.39 -14.00
N VAL A 9 -8.65 -43.46 -13.64
CA VAL A 9 -8.64 -42.09 -14.16
C VAL A 9 -8.46 -41.19 -12.96
N LEU A 10 -7.22 -40.74 -12.74
CA LEU A 10 -6.92 -39.64 -11.82
C LEU A 10 -7.27 -38.33 -12.55
N LEU A 11 -8.37 -37.68 -12.16
CA LEU A 11 -8.59 -36.27 -12.48
C LEU A 11 -7.69 -35.45 -11.53
N ALA A 12 -6.58 -34.93 -12.06
CA ALA A 12 -5.83 -33.88 -11.38
C ALA A 12 -6.59 -32.55 -11.58
N ALA A 13 -7.31 -32.11 -10.55
CA ALA A 13 -7.89 -30.78 -10.52
C ALA A 13 -6.78 -29.77 -10.21
N SER A 14 -6.34 -29.04 -11.23
CA SER A 14 -5.47 -27.87 -11.07
C SER A 14 -6.26 -26.73 -10.43
N ALA A 15 -6.16 -26.60 -9.11
CA ALA A 15 -6.62 -25.40 -8.41
C ALA A 15 -5.66 -24.25 -8.74
N VAL A 16 -6.09 -23.34 -9.61
CA VAL A 16 -5.44 -22.03 -9.75
C VAL A 16 -5.90 -21.20 -8.54
N PRO A 17 -5.02 -20.81 -7.61
CA PRO A 17 -5.41 -19.87 -6.58
C PRO A 17 -5.62 -18.52 -7.25
N LEU A 18 -6.87 -18.19 -7.57
CA LEU A 18 -7.26 -16.82 -7.78
C LEU A 18 -7.03 -16.11 -6.44
N GLY A 19 -5.98 -15.29 -6.38
CA GLY A 19 -5.66 -14.50 -5.20
C GLY A 19 -6.90 -13.68 -4.82
N VAL A 20 -7.55 -14.10 -3.73
CA VAL A 20 -8.62 -13.34 -3.10
C VAL A 20 -7.94 -12.08 -2.58
N HIS A 21 -8.10 -10.97 -3.32
CA HIS A 21 -7.73 -9.66 -2.80
C HIS A 21 -8.71 -9.36 -1.67
N ALA A 22 -8.26 -9.52 -0.44
CA ALA A 22 -9.02 -9.11 0.71
C ALA A 22 -9.10 -7.58 0.68
N HIS A 23 -10.28 -7.03 0.40
CA HIS A 23 -10.51 -5.60 0.63
C HIS A 23 -10.57 -5.37 2.14
N HIS A 24 -9.52 -4.78 2.70
CA HIS A 24 -9.42 -4.54 4.12
C HIS A 24 -10.42 -3.45 4.54
N GLY A 25 -11.27 -3.75 5.53
CA GLY A 25 -12.13 -2.73 6.12
C GLY A 25 -11.27 -1.67 6.83
N TRP A 26 -11.73 -0.41 6.85
CA TRP A 26 -11.01 0.69 7.51
C TRP A 26 -10.56 0.33 8.95
N SER A 27 -11.41 -0.39 9.69
CA SER A 27 -11.15 -0.76 11.07
C SER A 27 -10.00 -1.76 11.25
N SER A 28 -9.49 -2.38 10.18
CA SER A 28 -8.38 -3.34 10.23
C SER A 28 -7.01 -2.67 10.36
N PHE A 29 -6.89 -1.41 9.95
CA PHE A 29 -5.65 -0.64 10.02
C PHE A 29 -5.41 -0.05 11.42
N ASP A 30 -4.14 0.14 11.77
CA ASP A 30 -3.72 0.76 13.03
C ASP A 30 -3.39 2.25 12.84
N PRO A 31 -4.29 3.18 13.19
CA PRO A 31 -4.05 4.61 13.02
C PRO A 31 -3.01 5.16 14.01
N GLU A 32 -2.65 4.43 15.07
CA GLU A 32 -1.72 4.90 16.10
C GLU A 32 -0.26 4.63 15.76
N ARG A 33 0.00 3.80 14.75
CA ARG A 33 1.35 3.40 14.33
C ARG A 33 1.58 3.68 12.84
N PRO A 34 1.87 4.94 12.46
CA PRO A 34 2.21 5.26 11.08
C PRO A 34 3.50 4.55 10.65
N ILE A 35 3.49 4.00 9.44
CA ILE A 35 4.60 3.28 8.81
C ILE A 35 5.12 4.08 7.64
N TYR A 36 6.45 4.19 7.56
CA TYR A 36 7.15 4.68 6.39
C TYR A 36 7.51 3.53 5.46
N LEU A 37 7.19 3.66 4.17
CA LEU A 37 7.73 2.84 3.10
C LEU A 37 8.31 3.72 2.01
N GLU A 38 9.37 3.24 1.36
CA GLU A 38 9.91 3.80 0.13
C GLU A 38 10.27 2.65 -0.80
N GLY A 39 9.95 2.79 -2.08
CA GLY A 39 10.18 1.72 -3.03
C GLY A 39 9.92 2.08 -4.47
N LYS A 40 10.31 1.16 -5.35
CA LYS A 40 10.04 1.23 -6.78
C LYS A 40 8.65 0.68 -7.06
N VAL A 41 7.85 1.40 -7.84
CA VAL A 41 6.53 0.95 -8.29
C VAL A 41 6.70 -0.15 -9.33
N LEU A 42 6.13 -1.32 -9.09
CA LEU A 42 6.13 -2.45 -10.00
C LEU A 42 4.85 -2.53 -10.82
N LYS A 43 3.71 -2.33 -10.14
CA LYS A 43 2.39 -2.36 -10.74
C LYS A 43 1.60 -1.16 -10.27
N VAL A 44 0.71 -0.72 -11.16
CA VAL A 44 -0.21 0.39 -10.92
C VAL A 44 -1.59 -0.07 -11.34
N ARG A 45 -2.57 0.16 -10.47
CA ARG A 45 -3.98 0.05 -10.79
C ARG A 45 -4.61 1.43 -10.57
N TRP A 46 -4.74 2.21 -11.65
CA TRP A 46 -5.26 3.57 -11.60
C TRP A 46 -6.74 3.64 -12.01
N GLN A 47 -7.60 3.00 -11.23
CA GLN A 47 -9.03 2.88 -11.50
C GLN A 47 -9.84 3.01 -10.21
N ASN A 48 -11.17 3.09 -10.31
CA ASN A 48 -12.04 3.03 -9.13
C ASN A 48 -12.09 1.60 -8.57
N PRO A 49 -12.30 1.40 -7.25
CA PRO A 49 -12.67 2.41 -6.24
C PRO A 49 -11.50 3.24 -5.66
N HIS A 50 -10.27 2.74 -5.72
CA HIS A 50 -9.06 3.42 -5.24
C HIS A 50 -7.92 3.15 -6.21
N ALA A 51 -7.00 4.11 -6.35
CA ALA A 51 -5.73 3.82 -7.00
C ALA A 51 -4.87 2.96 -6.09
N GLU A 52 -4.10 2.04 -6.67
CA GLU A 52 -3.24 1.14 -5.93
C GLU A 52 -1.88 0.98 -6.60
N LEU A 53 -0.86 0.74 -5.78
CA LEU A 53 0.50 0.46 -6.22
C LEU A 53 0.98 -0.87 -5.62
N GLU A 54 1.75 -1.64 -6.39
CA GLU A 54 2.61 -2.67 -5.81
C GLU A 54 4.04 -2.11 -5.74
N LEU A 55 4.61 -1.96 -4.54
CA LEU A 55 5.96 -1.45 -4.33
C LEU A 55 6.97 -2.58 -4.12
N GLU A 56 8.16 -2.40 -4.67
CA GLU A 56 9.39 -3.08 -4.26
C GLU A 56 10.13 -2.25 -3.21
N ILE A 57 10.17 -2.74 -1.98
CA ILE A 57 10.96 -2.15 -0.91
C ILE A 57 12.41 -2.64 -1.01
N PRO A 58 13.42 -1.76 -0.82
CA PRO A 58 14.82 -2.17 -0.77
C PRO A 58 15.08 -3.13 0.40
N ALA A 59 16.12 -3.95 0.30
CA ALA A 59 16.48 -4.89 1.36
C ALA A 59 16.82 -4.19 2.69
N GLU A 60 17.37 -2.97 2.60
CA GLU A 60 17.70 -2.12 3.74
C GLU A 60 16.88 -0.82 3.64
N LEU A 61 15.60 -0.89 4.01
CA LEU A 61 14.77 0.30 4.15
C LEU A 61 15.26 1.14 5.33
N LYS A 62 15.42 2.45 5.11
CA LYS A 62 15.84 3.41 6.13
C LYS A 62 14.75 4.43 6.38
N LEU A 63 14.57 4.79 7.64
CA LEU A 63 13.72 5.92 7.99
C LEU A 63 14.50 7.21 7.68
N PRO A 64 13.97 8.11 6.82
CA PRO A 64 14.68 9.35 6.51
C PRO A 64 14.83 10.22 7.77
N VAL A 65 16.03 10.74 8.00
CA VAL A 65 16.33 11.59 9.18
C VAL A 65 15.56 12.90 9.16
N ASP A 66 15.13 13.34 7.98
CA ASP A 66 14.38 14.56 7.73
C ASP A 66 12.85 14.36 7.77
N LEU A 67 12.36 13.12 7.94
CA LEU A 67 10.95 12.79 7.76
C LEU A 67 10.06 13.62 8.68
N ALA A 68 10.43 13.75 9.96
CA ALA A 68 9.66 14.50 10.96
C ALA A 68 9.61 16.01 10.68
N GLN A 69 10.48 16.54 9.83
CA GLN A 69 10.57 17.95 9.47
C GLN A 69 9.91 18.26 8.12
N ARG A 70 9.47 17.25 7.36
CA ARG A 70 8.85 17.47 6.05
C ARG A 70 7.56 18.28 6.20
N VAL A 71 7.43 19.29 5.35
CA VAL A 71 6.19 20.06 5.23
C VAL A 71 5.17 19.22 4.49
N VAL A 72 3.97 19.12 5.05
CA VAL A 72 2.82 18.45 4.42
C VAL A 72 1.73 19.48 4.12
N PRO A 73 0.97 19.29 3.03
CA PRO A 73 -0.06 20.23 2.66
C PRO A 73 -1.27 20.14 3.60
N ALA A 74 -1.97 21.26 3.78
CA ALA A 74 -3.20 21.31 4.57
C ALA A 74 -4.32 20.51 3.88
N GLN A 75 -5.11 19.81 4.69
CA GLN A 75 -6.27 19.04 4.23
C GLN A 75 -7.53 19.56 4.92
N THR A 76 -8.71 19.34 4.33
CA THR A 76 -9.98 19.76 4.96
C THR A 76 -10.23 19.05 6.29
N SER A 77 -9.74 17.81 6.44
CA SER A 77 -9.68 17.14 7.74
C SER A 77 -8.49 17.66 8.56
N PRO A 78 -8.67 17.90 9.87
CA PRO A 78 -7.60 18.40 10.73
C PRO A 78 -6.61 17.28 11.07
N VAL A 79 -5.63 17.08 10.20
CA VAL A 79 -4.53 16.12 10.43
C VAL A 79 -3.33 16.86 11.01
N ASP A 80 -2.90 16.47 12.20
CA ASP A 80 -1.59 16.89 12.72
C ASP A 80 -0.47 16.12 12.00
N GLY A 81 -0.15 16.58 10.81
CA GLY A 81 0.85 15.95 9.95
C GLY A 81 2.24 15.92 10.56
N LYS A 82 2.63 16.96 11.30
CA LYS A 82 3.94 17.03 11.95
C LYS A 82 4.07 15.94 13.02
N ALA A 83 3.07 15.81 13.89
CA ALA A 83 3.07 14.76 14.90
C ALA A 83 3.01 13.36 14.26
N LEU A 84 2.25 13.20 13.17
CA LEU A 84 2.13 11.94 12.46
C LEU A 84 3.47 11.50 11.84
N LEU A 85 4.16 12.40 11.13
CA LEU A 85 5.46 12.11 10.54
C LEU A 85 6.52 11.83 11.61
N ALA A 86 6.49 12.54 12.74
CA ALA A 86 7.39 12.30 13.87
C ALA A 86 7.19 10.94 14.55
N LYS A 87 5.97 10.37 14.47
CA LYS A 87 5.64 9.03 14.99
C LYS A 87 5.93 7.90 14.00
N ALA A 88 6.23 8.22 12.74
CA ALA A 88 6.40 7.20 11.70
C ALA A 88 7.59 6.28 12.00
N VAL A 89 7.38 4.97 11.83
CA VAL A 89 8.40 3.95 12.05
C VAL A 89 8.55 3.04 10.84
N LEU A 90 9.59 2.22 10.83
CA LEU A 90 9.73 1.14 9.84
C LEU A 90 8.82 -0.04 10.17
N PRO A 91 8.41 -0.84 9.16
CA PRO A 91 7.72 -2.10 9.41
C PRO A 91 8.62 -3.09 10.17
N ASN A 92 8.01 -3.93 10.99
CA ASN A 92 8.69 -5.03 11.70
C ASN A 92 8.80 -6.30 10.84
N ARG A 93 8.03 -6.38 9.75
CA ARG A 93 8.09 -7.45 8.75
C ARG A 93 9.17 -7.21 7.68
N LYS A 94 9.54 -8.28 6.97
CA LYS A 94 10.66 -8.30 5.99
C LYS A 94 10.20 -8.42 4.53
N ASP A 95 8.89 -8.39 4.29
CA ASP A 95 8.31 -8.46 2.96
C ASP A 95 8.84 -7.31 2.09
N ARG A 96 9.27 -7.66 0.88
CA ARG A 96 9.78 -6.69 -0.10
C ARG A 96 8.73 -6.25 -1.10
N ARG A 97 7.56 -6.90 -1.12
CA ARG A 97 6.41 -6.56 -1.96
C ARG A 97 5.32 -6.04 -1.06
N TRP A 98 4.87 -4.82 -1.32
CA TRP A 98 3.80 -4.19 -0.56
C TRP A 98 2.72 -3.69 -1.50
N GLU A 99 1.47 -3.96 -1.17
CA GLU A 99 0.34 -3.25 -1.74
C GLU A 99 0.18 -1.91 -1.02
N VAL A 100 0.01 -0.84 -1.78
CA VAL A 100 -0.29 0.49 -1.25
C VAL A 100 -1.63 0.94 -1.78
N GLU A 101 -2.60 1.05 -0.89
CA GLU A 101 -3.91 1.64 -1.16
C GLU A 101 -3.79 3.17 -1.10
N LEU A 102 -3.96 3.84 -2.23
CA LEU A 102 -4.04 5.30 -2.29
C LEU A 102 -5.47 5.77 -2.03
N ALA A 103 -5.71 7.07 -2.16
CA ALA A 103 -7.06 7.61 -2.07
C ALA A 103 -7.93 7.21 -3.29
N PRO A 104 -9.27 7.31 -3.18
CA PRO A 104 -10.16 7.26 -4.34
C PRO A 104 -9.75 8.25 -5.43
N LEU A 105 -9.97 7.89 -6.69
CA LEU A 105 -9.54 8.71 -7.84
C LEU A 105 -10.09 10.14 -7.80
N THR A 106 -11.30 10.35 -7.29
CA THR A 106 -11.87 11.70 -7.11
C THR A 106 -11.02 12.57 -6.18
N ARG A 107 -10.45 11.98 -5.11
CA ARG A 107 -9.53 12.69 -4.22
C ARG A 107 -8.17 12.89 -4.88
N MET A 108 -7.66 11.89 -5.58
CA MET A 108 -6.41 12.02 -6.34
C MET A 108 -6.50 13.17 -7.37
N GLN A 109 -7.64 13.30 -8.04
CA GLN A 109 -7.96 14.41 -8.95
C GLN A 109 -8.07 15.76 -8.23
N ALA A 110 -8.71 15.82 -7.07
CA ALA A 110 -8.78 17.05 -6.26
C ALA A 110 -7.39 17.57 -5.86
N TRP A 111 -6.44 16.65 -5.59
CA TRP A 111 -5.04 16.95 -5.35
C TRP A 111 -4.19 17.13 -6.62
N GLN A 112 -4.79 16.95 -7.80
CA GLN A 112 -4.11 16.98 -9.10
C GLN A 112 -2.91 16.03 -9.18
N VAL A 113 -2.99 14.90 -8.46
CA VAL A 113 -1.94 13.88 -8.48
C VAL A 113 -1.86 13.30 -9.89
N GLN A 114 -0.68 13.41 -10.50
CA GLN A 114 -0.42 12.77 -11.78
C GLN A 114 -0.41 11.26 -11.60
N GLU A 115 -0.91 10.52 -12.59
CA GLU A 115 -0.88 9.06 -12.54
C GLU A 115 0.56 8.57 -12.39
N ILE A 116 0.82 7.88 -11.29
CA ILE A 116 2.11 7.26 -11.00
C ILE A 116 2.31 6.12 -12.00
N LYS A 117 3.51 6.02 -12.57
CA LYS A 117 3.84 4.99 -13.56
C LYS A 117 4.76 3.93 -12.95
N THR A 118 4.68 2.71 -13.49
CA THR A 118 5.65 1.65 -13.18
C THR A 118 7.07 2.17 -13.39
N GLY A 119 7.95 1.87 -12.45
CA GLY A 119 9.33 2.34 -12.43
C GLY A 119 9.58 3.60 -11.62
N ALA A 120 8.54 4.37 -11.29
CA ALA A 120 8.66 5.50 -10.38
C ALA A 120 9.15 5.05 -9.00
N VAL A 121 9.89 5.92 -8.31
CA VAL A 121 10.22 5.76 -6.89
C VAL A 121 9.30 6.66 -6.10
N VAL A 122 8.60 6.07 -5.14
CA VAL A 122 7.69 6.79 -4.26
C VAL A 122 8.03 6.47 -2.82
N SER A 123 7.78 7.43 -1.93
CA SER A 123 7.66 7.14 -0.50
C SER A 123 6.27 7.47 -0.01
N VAL A 124 5.84 6.74 1.01
CA VAL A 124 4.52 6.87 1.61
C VAL A 124 4.65 6.74 3.12
N VAL A 125 3.88 7.57 3.82
CA VAL A 125 3.56 7.36 5.22
C VAL A 125 2.09 6.99 5.29
N GLY A 126 1.77 5.92 5.99
CA GLY A 126 0.40 5.44 6.11
C GLY A 126 0.25 4.42 7.22
N PHE A 127 -0.82 3.64 7.15
CA PHE A 127 -1.17 2.69 8.20
C PHE A 127 -1.24 1.30 7.62
N THR A 128 -0.69 0.33 8.33
CA THR A 128 -0.82 -1.09 7.99
C THR A 128 -1.78 -1.77 8.96
N LEU A 129 -2.02 -3.07 8.74
CA LEU A 129 -2.90 -3.86 9.58
C LEU A 129 -2.37 -3.91 11.03
N ARG A 130 -3.28 -4.01 12.00
CA ARG A 130 -2.88 -4.12 13.42
C ARG A 130 -1.86 -5.23 13.62
N GLU A 131 -0.80 -4.90 14.36
CA GLU A 131 0.34 -5.80 14.62
C GLU A 131 1.04 -6.30 13.35
N GLU A 132 0.82 -5.66 12.20
CA GLU A 132 1.29 -6.07 10.87
C GLU A 132 0.84 -7.49 10.45
N LYS A 133 -0.27 -7.97 11.03
CA LYS A 133 -0.79 -9.32 10.77
C LYS A 133 -1.51 -9.40 9.42
N GLY A 134 -1.12 -10.36 8.60
CA GLY A 134 -1.75 -10.65 7.30
C GLY A 134 -0.97 -10.06 6.13
N ASP A 135 -1.69 -9.53 5.15
CA ASP A 135 -1.11 -9.03 3.90
C ASP A 135 -0.18 -7.83 4.14
N ALA A 136 0.84 -7.71 3.30
CA ALA A 136 1.76 -6.57 3.29
C ALA A 136 1.09 -5.37 2.62
N VAL A 137 0.09 -4.80 3.30
CA VAL A 137 -0.70 -3.67 2.79
C VAL A 137 -0.46 -2.42 3.62
N LEU A 138 -0.37 -1.28 2.94
CA LEU A 138 -0.32 0.04 3.56
C LEU A 138 -1.37 0.94 2.93
N ARG A 139 -2.19 1.55 3.78
CA ARG A 139 -3.15 2.57 3.39
C ARG A 139 -2.52 3.94 3.54
N ALA A 140 -2.35 4.65 2.43
CA ALA A 140 -1.56 5.87 2.42
C ALA A 140 -2.29 7.04 3.12
N GLU A 141 -1.54 7.76 3.96
CA GLU A 141 -1.94 9.04 4.56
C GLU A 141 -1.23 10.19 3.85
N TYR A 142 0.06 10.05 3.60
CA TYR A 142 0.87 10.97 2.81
C TYR A 142 1.60 10.21 1.70
N LEU A 143 1.60 10.80 0.51
CA LEU A 143 2.33 10.33 -0.66
C LEU A 143 3.39 11.37 -1.04
N PHE A 144 4.62 10.92 -1.23
CA PHE A 144 5.74 11.71 -1.69
C PHE A 144 6.23 11.13 -3.03
N VAL A 145 6.17 11.95 -4.08
CA VAL A 145 6.58 11.55 -5.44
C VAL A 145 6.98 12.79 -6.23
N ASP A 146 8.07 12.70 -7.01
CA ASP A 146 8.59 13.78 -7.85
C ASP A 146 8.74 15.14 -7.14
N GLY A 147 9.23 15.11 -5.89
CA GLY A 147 9.42 16.31 -5.06
C GLY A 147 8.12 16.95 -4.56
N LYS A 148 6.96 16.34 -4.81
CA LYS A 148 5.66 16.78 -4.33
C LYS A 148 5.20 15.93 -3.15
N THR A 149 4.43 16.55 -2.27
CA THR A 149 3.78 15.91 -1.12
C THR A 149 2.28 16.06 -1.26
N TYR A 150 1.55 14.97 -1.07
CA TYR A 150 0.09 14.94 -1.12
C TYR A 150 -0.49 14.36 0.18
N GLY A 151 -1.52 15.01 0.73
CA GLY A 151 -2.32 14.44 1.81
C GLY A 151 -3.47 13.61 1.25
N LEU A 152 -3.66 12.39 1.74
CA LEU A 152 -4.62 11.44 1.16
C LEU A 152 -5.82 11.13 2.07
N ARG A 153 -5.90 11.75 3.26
CA ARG A 153 -7.04 11.66 4.17
C ARG A 153 -8.29 12.30 3.59
N SER A 154 -8.14 13.51 3.04
CA SER A 154 -9.24 14.33 2.53
C SER A 154 -8.79 15.25 1.41
N SER A 155 -9.68 16.08 0.89
CA SER A 155 -9.36 17.08 -0.15
C SER A 155 -8.40 18.16 0.38
N PRO A 156 -7.71 18.91 -0.52
CA PRO A 156 -6.97 20.11 -0.12
C PRO A 156 -7.86 21.09 0.66
N ALA A 157 -7.28 21.75 1.67
CA ALA A 157 -7.95 22.81 2.44
C ALA A 157 -8.08 24.12 1.64
#